data_AF-A0A9P0PWT7-F1
#
_entry.id   AF-A0A9P0PWT7-F1
#
_cell.length_a   1.000
_cell.length_b   1.000
_cell.length_c   1.000
_cell.angle_alpha   90.00
_cell.angle_beta   90.00
_cell.angle_gamma   90.00
#
_symmetry.space_group_name_H-M   'P 1'
#
loop_
_entity.id
_entity.type
_entity.pdbx_description
1 polymer ?
#
loop_
_entity_poly.entity_id
_entity_poly.type
_entity_poly.pdbx_seq_one_letter_code
_entity_poly.pdbx_strand_id
1 'polypeptide(L)'
;MVGAFNDIFGTMIFLTTVNTSFALLNCLMWFFERNSQGNDEDTVYRILSIVLYVGIYLSFTILIVLSCDATVKQGKRFTESCYALHVKNSNHYVKEEFKSLAVISEKIAPVFSAAGFYTINQMFLSTLFTALTSYAIVCIQFSTL
;
A
#
# COMPACT_ATOMS: atom_id res chain seq x y z
N MET A 1 13.90 14.20 -3.74
CA MET A 1 13.95 13.16 -2.69
C MET A 1 12.88 12.08 -2.92
N VAL A 2 11.60 12.45 -3.02
CA VAL A 2 10.51 11.48 -3.28
C VAL A 2 10.61 10.82 -4.66
N GLY A 3 11.06 11.56 -5.68
CA GLY A 3 11.37 10.98 -7.01
C GLY A 3 12.41 9.86 -6.94
N ALA A 4 13.54 10.11 -6.27
CA ALA A 4 14.57 9.09 -6.04
C ALA A 4 14.05 7.89 -5.24
N PHE A 5 13.14 8.11 -4.29
CA PHE A 5 12.48 7.01 -3.58
C PHE A 5 11.65 6.15 -4.53
N ASN A 6 10.84 6.77 -5.40
CA ASN A 6 10.04 6.03 -6.38
C ASN A 6 10.92 5.29 -7.39
N ASP A 7 12.04 5.88 -7.81
CA ASP A 7 12.94 5.24 -8.77
C ASP A 7 13.67 4.03 -8.17
N ILE A 8 14.10 4.12 -6.90
CA ILE A 8 14.83 3.05 -6.21
C ILE A 8 13.88 1.96 -5.70
N PHE A 9 12.85 2.37 -4.96
CA PHE A 9 11.97 1.45 -4.24
C PHE A 9 10.68 1.13 -4.98
N GLY A 10 10.28 1.93 -5.97
CA GLY A 10 9.03 1.72 -6.69
C GLY A 10 8.96 0.36 -7.37
N THR A 11 10.05 -0.07 -8.02
CA THR A 11 10.15 -1.40 -8.64
C THR A 11 10.13 -2.51 -7.60
N MET A 12 10.81 -2.31 -6.46
CA MET A 12 10.83 -3.29 -5.36
C MET A 12 9.44 -3.45 -4.73
N ILE A 13 8.71 -2.35 -4.51
CA ILE A 13 7.35 -2.36 -3.99
C ILE A 13 6.40 -3.04 -4.98
N PHE A 14 6.54 -2.75 -6.27
CA PHE A 14 5.78 -3.39 -7.33
C PHE A 14 6.00 -4.91 -7.34
N LEU A 15 7.27 -5.36 -7.38
CA LEU A 15 7.60 -6.79 -7.39
C LEU A 15 7.16 -7.50 -6.12
N THR A 16 7.32 -6.85 -4.96
CA THR A 16 6.85 -7.39 -3.67
C THR A 16 5.34 -7.57 -3.71
N THR A 17 4.61 -6.56 -4.18
CA THR A 17 3.15 -6.61 -4.32
C THR A 17 2.72 -7.77 -5.22
N VAL A 18 3.31 -7.91 -6.40
CA VAL A 18 3.00 -9.01 -7.33
C VAL A 18 3.28 -10.36 -6.67
N ASN A 19 4.43 -10.51 -6.01
CA ASN A 19 4.77 -11.74 -5.29
C ASN A 19 3.76 -12.05 -4.18
N THR A 20 3.31 -11.04 -3.41
CA THR A 20 2.28 -11.25 -2.38
C THR A 20 0.96 -11.71 -2.99
N SER A 21 0.55 -11.15 -4.14
CA SER A 21 -0.66 -11.56 -4.85
C SER A 21 -0.57 -13.00 -5.32
N PHE A 22 0.55 -13.42 -5.93
CA PHE A 22 0.75 -14.82 -6.31
C PHE A 22 0.77 -15.77 -5.11
N ALA A 23 1.44 -15.39 -4.02
CA ALA A 23 1.44 -16.19 -2.80
C ALA A 23 0.03 -16.37 -2.25
N LEU A 24 -0.78 -15.31 -2.23
CA LEU A 24 -2.18 -15.34 -1.80
C LEU A 24 -3.06 -16.22 -2.70
N LEU A 25 -2.90 -16.12 -4.02
CA LEU A 25 -3.63 -16.97 -4.96
C LEU A 25 -3.26 -18.45 -4.76
N ASN A 26 -1.97 -18.75 -4.62
CA ASN A 26 -1.52 -20.11 -4.31
C ASN A 26 -2.09 -20.63 -2.98
N CYS A 27 -2.20 -19.78 -1.95
CA CYS A 27 -2.85 -20.15 -0.70
C CYS A 27 -4.32 -20.52 -0.91
N LEU A 28 -5.05 -19.69 -1.67
CA LEU A 28 -6.47 -19.92 -1.94
C LEU A 28 -6.66 -21.22 -2.72
N MET A 29 -5.91 -21.45 -3.80
CA MET A 29 -5.98 -22.69 -4.58
C MET A 29 -5.69 -23.93 -3.72
N TRP A 30 -4.65 -23.86 -2.89
CA TRP A 30 -4.30 -24.96 -2.01
C TRP A 30 -5.35 -25.22 -0.92
N PHE A 31 -5.98 -24.16 -0.39
CA PHE A 31 -7.09 -24.30 0.55
C PHE A 31 -8.29 -25.03 -0.09
N PHE A 32 -8.58 -24.77 -1.37
CA PHE A 32 -9.62 -25.52 -2.10
C PHE A 32 -9.25 -26.98 -2.32
N GLU A 33 -8.02 -27.26 -2.76
CA GLU A 33 -7.55 -28.63 -2.98
C GLU A 33 -7.61 -29.45 -1.68
N ARG A 34 -7.30 -28.83 -0.53
CA ARG A 34 -7.40 -29.48 0.77
C ARG A 34 -8.84 -29.82 1.19
N ASN A 35 -9.84 -29.00 0.85
CA ASN A 35 -11.24 -29.37 1.10
C ASN A 35 -11.64 -30.66 0.36
N SER A 36 -10.87 -31.08 -0.65
CA SER A 36 -11.11 -32.29 -1.43
C SER A 36 -10.35 -33.54 -0.94
N GLN A 37 -9.32 -33.44 -0.08
CA GLN A 37 -8.51 -34.58 0.37
C GLN A 37 -8.27 -34.59 1.90
N GLY A 38 -8.44 -35.77 2.52
CA GLY A 38 -8.38 -35.99 3.97
C GLY A 38 -7.02 -35.70 4.62
N ASN A 39 -7.05 -35.49 5.95
CA ASN A 39 -5.95 -34.98 6.77
C ASN A 39 -4.72 -35.90 6.88
N ASP A 40 -3.56 -35.42 6.41
CA ASP A 40 -2.23 -35.88 6.85
C ASP A 40 -1.57 -34.88 7.82
N GLU A 41 -0.72 -35.35 8.75
CA GLU A 41 -0.05 -34.52 9.77
C GLU A 41 0.93 -33.49 9.18
N ASP A 42 1.61 -33.80 8.08
CA ASP A 42 2.49 -32.87 7.35
C ASP A 42 1.76 -31.63 6.83
N THR A 43 0.43 -31.73 6.70
CA THR A 43 -0.41 -30.68 6.16
C THR A 43 -0.54 -29.50 7.13
N VAL A 44 -0.45 -29.73 8.44
CA VAL A 44 -0.57 -28.63 9.45
C VAL A 44 0.66 -27.73 9.40
N TYR A 45 1.86 -28.31 9.37
CA TYR A 45 3.11 -27.54 9.28
C TYR A 45 3.19 -26.73 7.98
N ARG A 46 2.76 -27.30 6.86
CA ARG A 46 2.68 -26.57 5.59
C ARG A 46 1.70 -25.39 5.67
N ILE A 47 0.50 -25.56 6.22
CA ILE A 47 -0.45 -24.42 6.44
C ILE A 47 0.21 -23.32 7.23
N LEU A 48 0.78 -23.67 8.38
CA LEU A 48 1.30 -22.70 9.32
C LEU A 48 2.44 -21.90 8.69
N SER A 49 3.32 -22.57 7.93
CA SER A 49 4.40 -21.92 7.17
C SER A 49 3.88 -20.94 6.11
N ILE A 50 2.82 -21.33 5.38
CA ILE A 50 2.24 -20.53 4.30
C ILE A 50 1.50 -19.30 4.85
N VAL A 51 0.69 -19.49 5.90
CA VAL A 51 -0.04 -18.41 6.57
C VAL A 51 0.93 -17.40 7.18
N LEU A 52 2.00 -17.88 7.82
CA LEU A 52 3.05 -17.00 8.35
C LEU A 52 3.76 -16.22 7.24
N TYR A 53 4.14 -16.90 6.15
CA TYR A 53 4.77 -16.26 4.99
C TYR A 53 3.87 -15.13 4.46
N VAL A 54 2.64 -15.45 4.07
CA VAL A 54 1.70 -14.46 3.53
C VAL A 54 1.41 -13.33 4.53
N GLY A 55 1.21 -13.66 5.80
CA GLY A 55 0.94 -12.67 6.85
C GLY A 55 2.08 -11.66 6.99
N ILE A 56 3.33 -12.13 6.98
CA ILE A 56 4.51 -11.28 7.04
C ILE A 56 4.56 -10.33 5.83
N TYR A 57 4.48 -10.86 4.62
CA TYR A 57 4.58 -10.02 3.41
C TYR A 57 3.40 -9.04 3.25
N LEU A 58 2.18 -9.44 3.63
CA LEU A 58 1.04 -8.54 3.68
C LEU A 58 1.25 -7.42 4.70
N SER A 59 1.73 -7.75 5.90
CA SER A 59 1.98 -6.74 6.94
C SER A 59 3.01 -5.71 6.49
N PHE A 60 4.10 -6.13 5.84
CA PHE A 60 5.09 -5.23 5.26
C PHE A 60 4.47 -4.32 4.20
N THR A 61 3.66 -4.88 3.29
CA THR A 61 2.98 -4.10 2.25
C THR A 61 2.06 -3.05 2.85
N ILE A 62 1.27 -3.43 3.86
CA ILE A 62 0.36 -2.52 4.57
C ILE A 62 1.14 -1.40 5.27
N LEU A 63 2.24 -1.73 5.96
CA LEU A 63 3.06 -0.74 6.67
C LEU A 63 3.69 0.28 5.71
N ILE A 64 4.18 -0.17 4.57
CA ILE A 64 4.74 0.71 3.52
C ILE A 64 3.64 1.64 3.00
N VAL A 65 2.48 1.10 2.62
CA VAL A 65 1.37 1.89 2.08
C VAL A 65 0.88 2.93 3.10
N LEU A 66 0.68 2.54 4.36
CA LEU A 66 0.23 3.45 5.41
C LEU A 66 1.25 4.55 5.70
N SER A 67 2.54 4.22 5.69
CA SER A 67 3.62 5.18 5.91
C SER A 67 3.70 6.19 4.76
N CYS A 68 3.66 5.71 3.50
CA CYS A 68 3.60 6.57 2.32
C CYS A 68 2.38 7.50 2.37
N ASP A 69 1.18 6.96 2.62
CA ASP A 69 -0.07 7.72 2.70
C ASP A 69 -0.04 8.76 3.83
N ALA A 70 0.51 8.40 5.00
CA ALA A 70 0.70 9.33 6.11
C ALA A 70 1.65 10.47 5.74
N THR A 71 2.77 10.18 5.06
CA THR A 71 3.70 11.21 4.58
C THR A 71 3.03 12.16 3.59
N VAL A 72 2.21 11.65 2.66
CA VAL A 72 1.42 12.50 1.73
C VAL A 72 0.47 13.42 2.50
N LYS A 73 -0.30 12.85 3.45
CA LYS A 73 -1.22 13.61 4.29
C LYS A 73 -0.51 14.68 5.12
N GLN A 74 0.67 14.37 5.68
CA GLN A 74 1.46 15.34 6.44
C GLN A 74 2.02 16.46 5.56
N GLY A 75 2.48 16.16 4.34
CA GLY A 75 2.91 17.17 3.38
C GLY A 75 1.78 18.15 3.02
N LYS A 76 0.56 17.63 2.84
CA LYS A 76 -0.63 18.47 2.61
C LYS A 76 -0.94 19.37 3.82
N ARG A 77 -0.97 18.80 5.03
CA ARG A 77 -1.21 19.56 6.27
C ARG A 77 -0.17 20.65 6.51
N PHE A 78 1.09 20.38 6.18
CA PHE A 78 2.15 21.38 6.27
C PHE A 78 1.90 22.54 5.30
N THR A 79 1.51 22.25 4.06
CA THR A 79 1.13 23.26 3.06
C THR A 79 -0.05 24.11 3.54
N GLU A 80 -1.12 23.47 4.03
CA GLU A 80 -2.30 24.14 4.58
C GLU A 80 -1.94 25.03 5.79
N SER A 81 -1.04 24.57 6.65
CA SER A 81 -0.56 25.33 7.81
C SER A 81 0.24 26.57 7.39
N CYS A 82 1.06 26.47 6.33
CA CYS A 82 1.78 27.61 5.77
C CYS A 82 0.83 28.67 5.22
N TYR A 83 -0.23 28.25 4.51
CA TYR A 83 -1.27 29.18 4.05
C TYR A 83 -2.05 29.82 5.20
N ALA A 84 -2.39 29.06 6.24
CA ALA A 84 -3.07 29.60 7.41
C ALA A 84 -2.20 30.65 8.13
N LEU A 85 -0.89 30.41 8.26
CA LEU A 85 0.07 31.36 8.82
C LEU A 85 0.25 32.60 7.94
N HIS A 86 0.24 32.45 6.61
CA HIS A 86 0.25 33.59 5.69
C HIS A 86 -0.96 34.52 5.91
N VAL A 87 -2.16 33.97 6.09
CA VAL A 87 -3.39 34.76 6.29
C VAL A 87 -3.41 35.44 7.67
N LYS A 88 -2.91 34.76 8.71
CA LYS A 88 -2.99 35.24 10.10
C LYS A 88 -1.92 36.25 10.48
N ASN A 89 -0.78 36.28 9.77
CA ASN A 89 0.32 37.19 10.11
C ASN A 89 0.09 38.61 9.56
N SER A 90 0.26 39.60 10.45
CA SER A 90 0.20 41.03 10.13
C SER A 90 1.53 41.61 9.65
N ASN A 91 2.65 40.93 9.90
CA ASN A 91 3.97 41.33 9.43
C ASN A 91 4.16 40.98 7.94
N HIS A 92 4.34 41.99 7.09
CA HIS A 92 4.46 41.85 5.64
C HIS A 92 5.62 40.94 5.21
N TYR A 93 6.78 41.01 5.87
CA TYR A 93 7.96 40.22 5.49
C TYR A 93 7.74 38.73 5.77
N VAL A 94 7.28 38.41 6.97
CA VAL A 94 6.97 37.04 7.41
C VAL A 94 5.82 36.45 6.59
N LYS A 95 4.86 37.29 6.18
CA LYS A 95 3.74 36.91 5.34
C LYS A 95 4.20 36.46 3.95
N GLU A 96 5.08 37.21 3.30
CA GLU A 96 5.68 36.83 2.01
C GLU A 96 6.47 35.52 2.12
N GLU A 97 7.23 35.32 3.20
CA GLU A 97 7.97 34.08 3.44
C GLU A 97 7.04 32.86 3.56
N PHE A 98 5.95 32.94 4.33
CA PHE A 98 4.98 31.84 4.44
C PHE A 98 4.27 31.54 3.12
N LYS A 99 4.04 32.56 2.27
CA LYS A 99 3.50 32.36 0.92
C LYS A 99 4.47 31.59 0.04
N SER A 100 5.73 31.99 0.04
CA SER A 100 6.79 31.31 -0.69
C SER A 100 6.94 29.86 -0.22
N LEU A 101 6.94 29.64 1.09
CA LEU A 101 7.00 28.31 1.69
C LEU A 101 5.81 27.43 1.30
N ALA A 102 4.60 27.99 1.27
CA ALA A 102 3.40 27.27 0.86
C ALA A 102 3.47 26.85 -0.62
N VAL A 103 3.88 27.75 -1.51
CA VAL A 103 4.04 27.47 -2.95
C VAL A 103 5.13 26.42 -3.20
N ILE A 104 6.26 26.51 -2.50
CA ILE A 104 7.33 25.51 -2.60
C ILE A 104 6.82 24.17 -2.09
N SER A 105 6.16 24.16 -0.93
CA SER A 105 5.58 22.96 -0.30
C SER A 105 4.59 22.25 -1.22
N GLU A 106 3.71 23.00 -1.87
CA GLU A 106 2.74 22.46 -2.83
C GLU A 106 3.46 21.84 -4.04
N LYS A 107 4.51 22.48 -4.55
CA LYS A 107 5.29 21.99 -5.68
C LYS A 107 6.12 20.74 -5.37
N ILE A 108 6.58 20.58 -4.12
CA ILE A 108 7.35 19.41 -3.66
C ILE A 108 6.48 18.34 -3.01
N ALA A 109 5.15 18.48 -3.08
CA ALA A 109 4.22 17.57 -2.41
C ALA A 109 4.58 16.11 -2.74
N PRO A 110 4.81 15.28 -1.71
CA PRO A 110 5.26 13.91 -1.91
C PRO A 110 4.17 13.09 -2.62
N VAL A 111 4.51 12.52 -3.78
CA VAL A 111 3.69 11.53 -4.48
C VAL A 111 4.48 10.24 -4.59
N PHE A 112 4.03 9.22 -3.87
CA PHE A 112 4.65 7.90 -3.91
C PHE A 112 4.00 7.04 -5.00
N SER A 113 4.80 6.46 -5.88
CA SER A 113 4.34 5.57 -6.95
C SER A 113 5.19 4.31 -7.00
N ALA A 114 4.57 3.18 -7.29
CA ALA A 114 5.23 1.92 -7.52
C ALA A 114 5.66 1.84 -9.00
N ALA A 115 6.89 2.30 -9.30
CA ALA A 115 7.49 2.26 -10.64
C ALA A 115 6.61 2.85 -11.75
N GLY A 116 5.77 3.85 -11.42
CA GLY A 116 4.83 4.46 -12.37
C GLY A 116 3.58 3.63 -12.70
N PHE A 117 3.44 2.40 -12.19
CA PHE A 117 2.26 1.56 -12.43
C PHE A 117 1.03 2.03 -11.65
N TYR A 118 1.22 2.39 -10.38
CA TYR A 118 0.15 2.90 -9.52
C TYR A 118 0.67 3.81 -8.42
N THR A 119 -0.18 4.69 -7.94
CA THR A 119 0.09 5.53 -6.76
C THR A 119 -0.09 4.71 -5.49
N ILE A 120 0.89 4.78 -4.59
CA ILE A 120 0.85 4.09 -3.31
C ILE A 120 -0.04 4.90 -2.36
N ASN A 121 -1.29 4.47 -2.19
CA ASN A 121 -2.26 5.11 -1.31
C ASN A 121 -3.12 4.06 -0.59
N GLN A 122 -3.91 4.48 0.40
CA GLN A 122 -4.78 3.56 1.14
C GLN A 122 -5.83 2.85 0.25
N MET A 123 -6.22 3.46 -0.88
CA MET A 123 -7.18 2.88 -1.82
C MET A 123 -6.63 1.60 -2.48
N PHE A 124 -5.32 1.55 -2.74
CA PHE A 124 -4.65 0.37 -3.28
C PHE A 124 -4.89 -0.89 -2.40
N LEU A 125 -4.84 -0.76 -1.07
CA LEU A 125 -5.14 -1.88 -0.17
C LEU A 125 -6.57 -2.37 -0.34
N SER A 126 -7.53 -1.46 -0.45
CA SER A 126 -8.94 -1.80 -0.68
C SER A 126 -9.14 -2.55 -1.99
N THR A 127 -8.49 -2.10 -3.07
CA THR A 127 -8.53 -2.77 -4.38
C THR A 127 -7.92 -4.18 -4.29
N LEU A 128 -6.79 -4.33 -3.60
CA LEU A 128 -6.14 -5.62 -3.41
C LEU A 128 -7.04 -6.61 -2.65
N PHE A 129 -7.64 -6.19 -1.52
CA PHE A 129 -8.58 -7.04 -0.77
C PHE A 129 -9.83 -7.39 -1.57
N THR A 130 -10.34 -6.44 -2.36
CA THR A 130 -11.50 -6.67 -3.23
C THR A 130 -11.18 -7.74 -4.27
N ALA A 131 -10.05 -7.61 -4.98
CA ALA A 131 -9.62 -8.57 -5.98
C ALA A 131 -9.43 -9.98 -5.40
N LEU A 132 -8.81 -10.08 -4.22
CA LEU A 132 -8.64 -11.34 -3.49
C LEU A 132 -9.99 -11.98 -3.12
N THR A 133 -10.91 -11.17 -2.60
CA THR A 133 -12.26 -11.63 -2.24
C THR A 133 -13.01 -12.12 -3.46
N SER A 134 -12.97 -11.38 -4.57
CA SER A 134 -13.59 -11.79 -5.84
C SER A 134 -13.01 -13.11 -6.34
N TYR A 135 -11.68 -13.27 -6.34
CA TYR A 135 -11.04 -14.52 -6.74
C TYR A 135 -11.42 -15.70 -5.84
N ALA A 136 -11.45 -15.48 -4.51
CA ALA A 136 -11.89 -16.49 -3.57
C ALA A 136 -13.32 -16.96 -3.87
N ILE A 137 -14.26 -16.03 -4.10
CA ILE A 137 -15.65 -16.34 -4.47
C ILE A 137 -15.70 -17.19 -5.75
N VAL A 138 -14.96 -16.80 -6.79
CA VAL A 138 -14.90 -17.56 -8.05
C VAL A 138 -14.42 -18.98 -7.80
N CYS A 139 -13.36 -19.16 -7.00
CA CYS A 139 -12.85 -20.48 -6.66
C CYS A 139 -13.86 -21.32 -5.86
N ILE A 140 -14.60 -20.71 -4.92
CA ILE A 140 -15.69 -21.40 -4.20
C ILE A 140 -16.71 -21.92 -5.20
N GLN A 141 -17.19 -21.05 -6.10
CA GLN A 141 -18.21 -21.38 -7.08
C GLN A 141 -17.77 -22.55 -7.98
N PHE A 142 -16.53 -22.55 -8.46
CA PHE A 142 -15.99 -23.64 -9.27
C PHE A 142 -15.76 -24.94 -8.48
N SER A 143 -15.50 -24.88 -7.17
CA SER A 143 -15.38 -26.10 -6.35
C SER A 143 -16.73 -26.76 -6.04
N THR A 144 -17.81 -25.96 -6.06
CA THR A 144 -19.18 -26.44 -5.79
C THR A 144 -19.95 -26.89 -7.04
N LEU A 145 -19.37 -26.68 -8.23
CA LEU A 145 -19.94 -27.09 -9.52
C LEU A 145 -19.42 -28.48 -9.92
#